data_AF-A0ABD2LJG4-F1
#
_entry.id   AF-A0ABD2LJG4-F1
#
_cell.length_a   1.000
_cell.length_b   1.000
_cell.length_c   1.000
_cell.angle_alpha   90.00
_cell.angle_beta   90.00
_cell.angle_gamma   90.00
#
_symmetry.space_group_name_H-M   'P 1'
#
loop_
_entity.id
_entity.type
_entity.pdbx_description
1 polymer ?
#
loop_
_entity_poly.entity_id
_entity_poly.type
_entity_poly.pdbx_seq_one_letter_code
_entity_poly.pdbx_strand_id
1 'polypeptide(L)'
;MLASVLGMGEMVEILLESGADPNQMCLRKLIDARGSPTMTIVTPLWVGAMDGHFEVCKALVKHGADVELGAPQFAMSPLMAACNINARLDTVDLLIKSGANVNHSDPMGHSALMFATKLGLKDIVKRLVKAGAGADQAKEKGGAVQEVSSNPAGPSKDKPKNKKKK
;
A
#
# COMPACT_ATOMS: atom_id res chain seq x y z
N MET A 1 -5.62 9.55 -18.58
CA MET A 1 -5.29 10.15 -17.26
C MET A 1 -6.37 11.11 -16.76
N LEU A 2 -6.64 12.25 -17.41
CA LEU A 2 -7.61 13.23 -16.89
C LEU A 2 -9.03 12.66 -16.69
N ALA A 3 -9.53 11.89 -17.67
CA ALA A 3 -10.83 11.20 -17.55
C ALA A 3 -10.87 10.24 -16.35
N SER A 4 -9.76 9.57 -16.03
CA SER A 4 -9.64 8.67 -14.87
C SER A 4 -9.68 9.43 -13.55
N VAL A 5 -9.02 10.60 -13.45
CA VAL A 5 -9.09 11.49 -12.27
C VAL A 5 -10.52 11.98 -12.04
N LEU A 6 -11.24 12.31 -13.11
CA LEU A 6 -12.60 12.82 -13.04
C LEU A 6 -13.67 11.72 -12.90
N GLY A 7 -13.29 10.44 -12.92
CA GLY A 7 -14.22 9.32 -12.82
C GLY A 7 -15.10 9.10 -14.06
N MET A 8 -14.70 9.63 -15.21
CA MET A 8 -15.47 9.56 -16.46
C MET A 8 -15.31 8.20 -17.15
N GLY A 9 -16.00 7.16 -16.66
CA GLY A 9 -15.89 5.79 -17.16
C GLY A 9 -16.08 5.66 -18.68
N GLU A 10 -17.16 6.23 -19.22
CA GLU A 10 -17.46 6.19 -20.67
C GLU A 10 -16.35 6.86 -21.50
N MET A 11 -15.85 8.01 -21.06
CA MET A 11 -14.77 8.70 -21.76
C MET A 11 -13.46 7.92 -21.72
N VAL A 12 -13.19 7.21 -20.61
CA VAL A 12 -12.05 6.30 -20.53
C VAL A 12 -12.20 5.17 -21.54
N GLU A 13 -13.37 4.56 -21.65
CA GLU A 13 -13.64 3.51 -22.62
C GLU A 13 -13.44 3.99 -24.07
N ILE A 14 -14.01 5.14 -24.45
CA ILE A 14 -13.82 5.73 -25.79
C ILE A 14 -12.34 6.00 -26.09
N LEU A 15 -11.58 6.50 -25.12
CA LEU A 15 -10.15 6.78 -25.31
C LEU A 15 -9.34 5.48 -25.51
N LEU A 16 -9.67 4.42 -24.77
CA LEU A 16 -9.02 3.12 -24.90
C LEU A 16 -9.35 2.46 -26.24
N GLU A 17 -10.60 2.54 -26.69
CA GLU A 17 -11.03 2.09 -28.03
C GLU A 17 -10.31 2.87 -29.16
N SER A 18 -9.95 4.13 -28.90
CA SER A 18 -9.18 4.97 -29.81
C SER A 18 -7.66 4.69 -29.78
N GLY A 19 -7.20 3.69 -29.01
CA GLY A 19 -5.81 3.27 -28.94
C GLY A 19 -4.99 3.96 -27.84
N ALA A 20 -5.61 4.61 -26.86
CA ALA A 20 -4.89 5.10 -25.68
C ALA A 20 -4.28 3.93 -24.89
N ASP A 21 -3.03 4.07 -24.44
CA ASP A 21 -2.38 3.06 -23.62
C ASP A 21 -2.98 3.05 -22.19
N PRO A 22 -3.60 1.93 -21.74
CA PRO A 22 -4.15 1.81 -20.40
C PRO A 22 -3.09 1.88 -19.29
N ASN A 23 -1.83 1.60 -19.63
CA ASN A 23 -0.68 1.60 -18.72
C ASN A 23 0.11 2.91 -18.75
N GLN A 24 -0.37 3.91 -19.49
CA GLN A 24 0.29 5.21 -19.63
C GLN A 24 0.57 5.86 -18.27
N MET A 25 1.83 5.93 -17.89
CA MET A 25 2.25 6.61 -16.67
C MET A 25 2.22 8.12 -16.85
N CYS A 26 1.75 8.85 -15.85
CA CYS A 26 1.82 10.31 -15.81
C CYS A 26 2.21 10.81 -14.41
N LEU A 27 2.74 12.02 -14.37
CA LEU A 27 3.01 12.73 -13.12
C LEU A 27 1.71 13.28 -12.51
N ARG A 28 1.42 12.90 -11.27
CA ARG A 28 0.31 13.41 -10.46
C ARG A 28 0.87 14.03 -9.19
N LYS A 29 0.40 15.23 -8.86
CA LYS A 29 0.66 15.86 -7.57
C LYS A 29 -0.22 15.20 -6.51
N LEU A 30 0.40 14.52 -5.57
CA LEU A 30 -0.24 13.90 -4.40
C LEU A 30 0.32 14.51 -3.12
N ILE A 31 -0.38 14.30 -2.01
CA ILE A 31 0.10 14.69 -0.69
C ILE A 31 0.66 13.43 -0.02
N ASP A 32 1.90 13.49 0.45
CA ASP A 32 2.50 12.38 1.19
C ASP A 32 1.93 12.27 2.61
N ALA A 33 2.30 11.22 3.34
CA ALA A 33 1.85 11.02 4.73
C ALA A 33 2.27 12.16 5.70
N ARG A 34 3.22 13.02 5.30
CA ARG A 34 3.70 14.18 6.07
C ARG A 34 3.00 15.49 5.66
N GLY A 35 2.01 15.43 4.76
CA GLY A 35 1.32 16.61 4.26
C GLY A 35 2.09 17.36 3.16
N SER A 36 3.23 16.82 2.70
CA SER A 36 4.07 17.48 1.69
C SER A 36 3.61 17.12 0.27
N PRO A 37 3.43 18.11 -0.62
CA PRO A 37 3.12 17.83 -2.02
C PRO A 37 4.30 17.14 -2.70
N THR A 38 4.04 15.95 -3.25
CA THR A 38 5.01 15.14 -3.98
C THR A 38 4.50 14.88 -5.40
N MET A 39 5.41 14.92 -6.37
CA MET A 39 5.12 14.50 -7.73
C MET A 39 5.34 12.99 -7.85
N THR A 40 4.26 12.27 -8.09
CA THR A 40 4.23 10.81 -8.14
C THR A 40 3.92 10.34 -9.55
N ILE A 41 4.72 9.43 -10.08
CA ILE A 41 4.39 8.71 -11.31
C ILE A 41 3.29 7.70 -10.97
N VAL A 42 2.17 7.74 -11.69
CA VAL A 42 1.00 6.87 -11.46
C VAL A 42 0.39 6.39 -12.78
N THR A 43 -0.29 5.25 -12.73
CA THR A 43 -1.11 4.74 -13.84
C THR A 43 -2.58 5.20 -13.71
N PRO A 44 -3.35 5.19 -14.81
CA PRO A 44 -4.78 5.50 -14.78
C PRO A 44 -5.55 4.56 -13.85
N LEU A 45 -5.14 3.27 -13.80
CA LEU A 45 -5.76 2.27 -12.94
C LEU A 45 -5.51 2.58 -11.46
N TRP A 46 -4.28 2.95 -11.10
CA TRP A 46 -3.95 3.35 -9.74
C TRP A 46 -4.78 4.54 -9.27
N VAL A 47 -4.96 5.55 -10.14
CA VAL A 47 -5.79 6.74 -9.84
C VAL A 47 -7.26 6.35 -9.68
N GLY A 48 -7.81 5.58 -10.63
CA GLY A 48 -9.20 5.11 -10.54
C GLY A 48 -9.44 4.28 -9.28
N ALA A 49 -8.47 3.46 -8.89
CA ALA A 49 -8.52 2.68 -7.66
C ALA A 49 -8.48 3.57 -6.42
N MET A 50 -7.56 4.54 -6.38
CA MET A 50 -7.44 5.50 -5.27
C MET A 50 -8.71 6.34 -5.08
N ASP A 51 -9.31 6.81 -6.16
CA ASP A 51 -10.49 7.68 -6.08
C ASP A 51 -11.81 6.90 -5.99
N GLY A 52 -11.76 5.56 -6.05
CA GLY A 52 -12.95 4.69 -5.94
C GLY A 52 -13.79 4.63 -7.22
N HIS A 53 -13.24 5.03 -8.37
CA HIS A 53 -13.95 5.07 -9.65
C HIS A 53 -14.05 3.68 -10.28
N PHE A 54 -15.05 2.90 -9.87
CA PHE A 54 -15.24 1.52 -10.31
C PHE A 54 -15.33 1.36 -11.84
N GLU A 55 -16.16 2.15 -12.53
CA GLU A 55 -16.31 2.03 -13.99
C GLU A 55 -15.02 2.36 -14.74
N VAL A 56 -14.22 3.31 -14.23
CA VAL A 56 -12.89 3.60 -14.76
C VAL A 56 -11.97 2.38 -14.60
N CYS A 57 -11.93 1.79 -13.41
CA CYS A 57 -11.09 0.62 -13.14
C CYS A 57 -11.50 -0.57 -14.03
N LYS A 58 -12.81 -0.80 -14.18
CA LYS A 58 -13.37 -1.86 -15.00
C LYS A 58 -13.02 -1.69 -16.47
N ALA A 59 -13.16 -0.48 -17.02
CA ALA A 59 -12.78 -0.19 -18.41
C ALA A 59 -11.27 -0.41 -18.64
N LEU A 60 -10.42 0.05 -17.72
CA LEU A 60 -8.96 -0.10 -17.82
C LEU A 60 -8.52 -1.56 -17.76
N VAL A 61 -9.02 -2.33 -16.79
CA VAL A 61 -8.73 -3.76 -16.66
C VAL A 61 -9.20 -4.53 -17.90
N LYS A 62 -10.40 -4.24 -18.41
CA LYS A 62 -10.93 -4.84 -19.65
C LYS A 62 -10.01 -4.64 -20.85
N HIS A 63 -9.30 -3.52 -20.91
CA HIS A 63 -8.37 -3.18 -22.00
C HIS A 63 -6.92 -3.54 -21.71
N GLY A 64 -6.63 -4.35 -20.68
CA GLY A 64 -5.28 -4.86 -20.42
C GLY A 64 -4.40 -3.93 -19.58
N ALA A 65 -5.01 -3.09 -18.73
CA ALA A 65 -4.25 -2.43 -17.67
C ALA A 65 -3.58 -3.48 -16.75
N ASP A 66 -2.30 -3.28 -16.48
CA ASP A 66 -1.53 -4.09 -15.54
C ASP A 66 -1.99 -3.76 -14.11
N VAL A 67 -2.55 -4.76 -13.44
CA VAL A 67 -3.13 -4.65 -12.11
C VAL A 67 -2.10 -4.54 -10.99
N GLU A 68 -0.82 -4.79 -11.29
CA GLU A 68 0.31 -4.57 -10.38
C GLU A 68 0.99 -3.22 -10.64
N LEU A 69 0.80 -2.64 -11.82
CA LEU A 69 1.45 -1.38 -12.21
C LEU A 69 0.79 -0.18 -11.53
N GLY A 70 1.36 0.22 -10.41
CA GLY A 70 0.87 1.34 -9.60
C GLY A 70 1.79 2.55 -9.56
N ALA A 71 2.17 2.96 -8.35
CA ALA A 71 3.05 4.10 -8.11
C ALA A 71 4.47 3.62 -7.77
N PRO A 72 5.42 3.59 -8.73
CA PRO A 72 6.73 2.97 -8.55
C PRO A 72 7.56 3.61 -7.44
N GLN A 73 7.46 4.93 -7.23
CA GLN A 73 8.21 5.65 -6.18
C GLN A 73 7.98 5.05 -4.78
N PHE A 74 6.78 4.53 -4.53
CA PHE A 74 6.37 4.00 -3.23
C PHE A 74 6.16 2.48 -3.27
N ALA A 75 6.43 1.85 -4.42
CA ALA A 75 6.07 0.47 -4.72
C ALA A 75 4.60 0.14 -4.35
N MET A 76 3.67 1.08 -4.53
CA MET A 76 2.26 0.86 -4.18
C MET A 76 1.49 0.30 -5.36
N SER A 77 0.83 -0.85 -5.19
CA SER A 77 -0.06 -1.41 -6.20
C SER A 77 -1.43 -0.70 -6.25
N PRO A 78 -2.18 -0.81 -7.36
CA PRO A 78 -3.57 -0.37 -7.42
C PRO A 78 -4.45 -0.94 -6.31
N LEU A 79 -4.23 -2.19 -5.88
CA LEU A 79 -4.99 -2.80 -4.78
C LEU A 79 -4.70 -2.11 -3.43
N MET A 80 -3.45 -1.74 -3.17
CA MET A 80 -3.12 -0.94 -1.99
C MET A 80 -3.77 0.44 -2.06
N ALA A 81 -3.77 1.07 -3.24
CA ALA A 81 -4.40 2.36 -3.46
C ALA A 81 -5.92 2.33 -3.23
N ALA A 82 -6.60 1.25 -3.62
CA ALA A 82 -8.03 1.05 -3.39
C ALA A 82 -8.42 0.96 -1.91
N CYS A 83 -7.47 0.67 -1.01
CA CYS A 83 -7.72 0.53 0.43
C CYS A 83 -7.53 1.86 1.17
N ASN A 84 -8.28 2.89 0.80
CA ASN A 84 -8.19 4.23 1.40
C ASN A 84 -9.57 4.77 1.86
N ILE A 85 -9.68 6.08 2.13
CA ILE A 85 -10.94 6.71 2.57
C ILE A 85 -12.08 6.66 1.55
N ASN A 86 -11.77 6.58 0.25
CA ASN A 86 -12.68 6.46 -0.89
C ASN A 86 -12.91 4.99 -1.28
N ALA A 87 -12.48 4.03 -0.47
CA ALA A 87 -12.49 2.63 -0.83
C ALA A 87 -13.88 2.13 -1.22
N ARG A 88 -13.94 1.39 -2.32
CA ARG A 88 -15.13 0.72 -2.83
C ARG A 88 -14.89 -0.77 -2.85
N LEU A 89 -15.78 -1.54 -2.21
CA LEU A 89 -15.68 -3.00 -2.20
C LEU A 89 -15.63 -3.55 -3.62
N ASP A 90 -16.45 -3.02 -4.53
CA ASP A 90 -16.52 -3.45 -5.94
C ASP A 90 -15.18 -3.28 -6.67
N THR A 91 -14.46 -2.18 -6.41
CA THR A 91 -13.14 -1.91 -6.98
C THR A 91 -12.08 -2.87 -6.43
N VAL A 92 -12.08 -3.12 -5.12
CA VAL A 92 -11.21 -4.12 -4.49
C VAL A 92 -11.49 -5.51 -5.06
N ASP A 93 -12.77 -5.86 -5.19
CA ASP A 93 -13.22 -7.14 -5.74
C ASP A 93 -12.76 -7.33 -7.18
N LEU A 94 -12.91 -6.30 -8.00
CA LEU A 94 -12.45 -6.27 -9.39
C LEU A 94 -10.95 -6.53 -9.47
N LEU A 95 -10.13 -5.77 -8.72
CA LEU A 95 -8.67 -5.89 -8.76
C LEU A 95 -8.21 -7.29 -8.34
N ILE A 96 -8.79 -7.85 -7.26
CA ILE A 96 -8.45 -9.20 -6.80
C ILE A 96 -8.85 -10.25 -7.85
N LYS A 97 -10.05 -10.15 -8.43
CA LYS A 97 -10.49 -11.08 -9.49
C LYS A 97 -9.64 -10.97 -10.75
N SER A 98 -9.01 -9.82 -10.96
CA SER A 98 -8.13 -9.55 -12.10
C SER A 98 -6.68 -9.98 -11.85
N GLY A 99 -6.41 -10.67 -10.74
CA GLY A 99 -5.11 -11.27 -10.45
C GLY A 99 -4.19 -10.41 -9.58
N ALA A 100 -4.69 -9.33 -8.96
CA ALA A 100 -3.86 -8.50 -8.10
C ALA A 100 -3.26 -9.30 -6.93
N ASN A 101 -1.97 -9.10 -6.65
CA ASN A 101 -1.27 -9.73 -5.54
C ASN A 101 -1.76 -9.14 -4.21
N VAL A 102 -2.62 -9.90 -3.55
CA VAL A 102 -3.24 -9.54 -2.26
C VAL A 102 -2.22 -9.35 -1.14
N ASN A 103 -1.05 -10.01 -1.25
CA ASN A 103 0.02 -9.96 -0.26
C ASN A 103 1.15 -9.00 -0.63
N HIS A 104 1.03 -8.24 -1.72
CA HIS A 104 2.00 -7.21 -2.06
C HIS A 104 2.13 -6.19 -0.92
N SER A 105 3.37 -5.76 -0.66
CA SER A 105 3.69 -4.78 0.37
C SER A 105 4.71 -3.77 -0.13
N ASP A 106 4.60 -2.54 0.37
CA ASP A 106 5.59 -1.48 0.11
C ASP A 106 6.91 -1.77 0.85
N PRO A 107 7.98 -0.97 0.63
CA PRO A 107 9.25 -1.14 1.33
C PRO A 107 9.17 -0.94 2.86
N MET A 108 8.09 -0.34 3.37
CA MET A 108 7.80 -0.20 4.80
C MET A 108 7.01 -1.38 5.36
N GLY A 109 6.67 -2.36 4.52
CA GLY A 109 5.89 -3.54 4.90
C GLY A 109 4.38 -3.31 4.97
N HIS A 110 3.87 -2.16 4.52
CA HIS A 110 2.44 -1.92 4.49
C HIS A 110 1.81 -2.71 3.35
N SER A 111 0.78 -3.51 3.66
CA SER A 111 -0.05 -4.21 2.67
C SER A 111 -1.43 -3.60 2.57
N ALA A 112 -2.19 -3.99 1.53
CA ALA A 112 -3.59 -3.60 1.38
C ALA A 112 -4.43 -3.93 2.64
N LEU A 113 -4.17 -5.07 3.28
CA LEU A 113 -4.83 -5.49 4.51
C LEU A 113 -4.53 -4.55 5.68
N MET A 114 -3.28 -4.07 5.81
CA MET A 114 -2.90 -3.12 6.87
C MET A 114 -3.61 -1.77 6.69
N PHE A 115 -3.68 -1.24 5.47
CA PHE A 115 -4.43 -0.01 5.19
C PHE A 115 -5.92 -0.17 5.50
N ALA A 116 -6.54 -1.25 5.01
CA ALA A 116 -7.97 -1.51 5.26
C ALA A 116 -8.29 -1.68 6.76
N THR A 117 -7.39 -2.33 7.51
CA THR A 117 -7.53 -2.53 8.96
C THR A 117 -7.38 -1.20 9.71
N LYS A 118 -6.37 -0.39 9.38
CA LYS A 118 -6.12 0.92 10.01
C LYS A 118 -7.31 1.88 9.84
N LEU A 119 -8.00 1.79 8.71
CA LEU A 119 -9.18 2.60 8.40
C LEU A 119 -10.51 1.96 8.86
N GLY A 120 -10.48 0.75 9.42
CA GLY A 120 -11.68 0.07 9.90
C GLY A 120 -12.65 -0.39 8.80
N LEU A 121 -12.15 -0.62 7.58
CA LEU A 121 -12.95 -1.02 6.40
C LEU A 121 -13.36 -2.51 6.49
N LYS A 122 -14.26 -2.84 7.41
CA LYS A 122 -14.60 -4.22 7.79
C LYS A 122 -14.88 -5.16 6.63
N ASP A 123 -15.65 -4.74 5.63
CA ASP A 123 -16.03 -5.61 4.50
C ASP A 123 -14.87 -5.83 3.54
N ILE A 124 -14.04 -4.81 3.32
CA ILE A 124 -12.80 -4.94 2.54
C ILE A 124 -11.79 -5.83 3.26
N VAL A 125 -11.64 -5.70 4.59
CA VAL A 125 -10.80 -6.58 5.41
C VAL A 125 -11.26 -8.04 5.26
N LYS A 126 -12.54 -8.33 5.46
CA LYS A 126 -13.09 -9.68 5.25
C LYS A 126 -12.80 -10.19 3.85
N ARG A 127 -12.95 -9.33 2.84
CA ARG A 127 -12.77 -9.70 1.45
C ARG A 127 -11.31 -9.99 1.10
N LEU A 128 -10.37 -9.22 1.64
CA LEU A 128 -8.92 -9.46 1.49
C LEU A 128 -8.51 -10.75 2.19
N VAL A 129 -8.95 -10.98 3.43
CA VAL A 129 -8.67 -12.23 4.17
C VAL A 129 -9.22 -13.45 3.42
N LYS A 130 -10.44 -13.35 2.88
CA LYS A 130 -11.02 -14.43 2.05
C LYS A 130 -10.19 -14.72 0.78
N ALA A 131 -9.47 -13.73 0.27
CA ALA A 131 -8.56 -13.91 -0.86
C ALA A 131 -7.12 -14.28 -0.46
N GLY A 132 -6.88 -14.64 0.81
CA GLY A 132 -5.58 -15.12 1.27
C GLY A 132 -4.62 -14.02 1.70
N ALA A 133 -5.11 -12.83 2.04
CA ALA A 133 -4.29 -11.80 2.69
C ALA A 133 -3.80 -12.30 4.06
N GLY A 134 -2.48 -12.45 4.22
CA GLY A 134 -1.87 -12.87 5.48
C GLY A 134 -1.68 -11.72 6.46
N ALA A 135 -2.08 -11.91 7.72
CA ALA A 135 -1.83 -10.94 8.79
C ALA A 135 -0.34 -10.88 9.22
N ASP A 136 0.43 -11.94 8.95
CA ASP A 136 1.77 -12.14 9.51
C ASP A 136 2.89 -11.39 8.78
N GLN A 137 2.64 -10.87 7.57
CA GLN A 137 3.64 -10.09 6.81
C GLN A 137 3.91 -8.71 7.43
N ALA A 138 3.04 -8.24 8.33
CA ALA A 138 3.20 -6.98 9.04
C ALA A 138 4.34 -6.97 10.08
N LYS A 139 4.93 -8.13 10.41
CA LYS A 139 5.81 -8.28 11.59
C LYS A 139 7.29 -8.48 11.31
N GLU A 140 7.72 -8.84 10.09
CA GLU A 140 9.09 -9.32 9.89
C GLU A 140 10.15 -8.28 9.50
N LYS A 141 9.85 -6.98 9.39
CA LYS A 141 10.88 -5.96 9.15
C LYS A 141 10.88 -4.76 10.10
N GLY A 142 10.46 -5.01 11.36
CA GLY A 142 10.49 -4.01 12.43
C GLY A 142 11.59 -4.17 13.48
N GLY A 143 12.48 -5.16 13.37
CA GLY A 143 13.43 -5.45 14.45
C GLY A 143 14.68 -6.20 14.00
N ALA A 144 15.67 -5.47 13.51
CA ALA A 144 17.06 -5.92 13.52
C ALA A 144 17.97 -4.71 13.75
N VAL A 145 17.78 -4.03 14.88
CA VAL A 145 18.92 -3.38 15.52
C VAL A 145 19.68 -4.54 16.15
N GLN A 146 20.82 -4.91 15.53
CA GLN A 146 21.71 -5.89 16.12
C GLN A 146 22.25 -5.30 17.43
N GLU A 147 21.64 -5.69 18.55
CA GLU A 147 22.32 -5.69 19.83
C GLU A 147 23.53 -6.61 19.72
N VAL A 148 24.69 -6.02 19.43
CA VAL A 148 25.97 -6.65 19.77
C VAL A 148 26.06 -6.69 21.29
N SER A 149 25.58 -7.81 21.82
CA SER A 149 25.89 -8.31 23.14
C SER A 149 27.41 -8.35 23.33
N SER A 150 27.92 -7.50 24.22
CA SER A 150 29.15 -7.76 24.96
C SER A 150 28.80 -7.86 26.45
N ASN A 151 28.25 -9.03 26.79
CA ASN A 151 28.44 -9.88 27.98
C ASN A 151 28.35 -9.28 29.42
N PRO A 152 27.85 -10.05 30.40
CA PRO A 152 27.28 -9.57 31.65
C PRO A 152 28.24 -9.63 32.84
N ALA A 153 28.01 -8.80 33.85
CA ALA A 153 28.36 -9.10 35.24
C ALA A 153 27.34 -8.43 36.16
N GLY A 154 26.75 -9.25 37.04
CA GLY A 154 25.66 -8.91 37.94
C GLY A 154 26.03 -7.96 39.10
N PRO A 155 25.07 -7.74 40.03
CA PRO A 155 24.86 -6.46 40.71
C PRO A 155 25.43 -6.42 42.15
N SER A 156 25.64 -5.22 42.69
CA SER A 156 25.08 -4.72 43.97
C SER A 156 25.94 -3.65 44.65
N LYS A 157 25.24 -2.86 45.47
CA LYS A 157 25.59 -1.58 46.08
C LYS A 157 26.46 -1.69 47.35
N ASP A 158 26.94 -0.51 47.74
CA ASP A 158 27.25 -0.01 49.09
C ASP A 158 28.68 -0.09 49.68
N LYS A 159 29.11 1.11 50.13
CA LYS A 159 30.38 1.53 50.78
C LYS A 159 30.48 1.04 52.26
N PRO A 160 31.34 1.63 53.11
CA PRO A 160 32.81 1.50 53.26
C PRO A 160 33.19 0.96 54.68
N LYS A 161 34.45 0.54 54.92
CA LYS A 161 35.23 0.75 56.18
C LYS A 161 36.51 -0.10 56.27
N ASN A 162 37.64 0.62 56.44
CA ASN A 162 38.62 0.52 57.54
C ASN A 162 39.49 -0.75 57.77
N LYS A 163 40.80 -0.45 57.93
CA LYS A 163 41.81 -1.01 58.88
C LYS A 163 42.63 -2.27 58.51
N LYS A 164 43.93 -1.99 58.31
CA LYS A 164 45.12 -2.46 59.06
C LYS A 164 45.70 -3.88 58.82
N LYS A 165 47.06 -3.86 58.88
CA LYS A 165 48.06 -4.95 59.13
C LYS A 165 48.39 -5.77 57.88
N LYS A 166 49.64 -6.01 57.51
CA LYS A 166 50.95 -5.96 58.21
C LYS A 166 52.03 -5.53 57.21
#